data_AF-A0A946CTI9-F1
#
_entry.id   AF-A0A946CTI9-F1
#
_cell.length_a   1.000
_cell.length_b   1.000
_cell.length_c   1.000
_cell.angle_alpha   90.00
_cell.angle_beta   90.00
_cell.angle_gamma   90.00
#
_symmetry.space_group_name_H-M   'P 1'
#
loop_
_entity.id
_entity.type
_entity.pdbx_description
1 polymer ?
#
loop_
_entity_poly.entity_id
_entity_poly.type
_entity_poly.pdbx_seq_one_letter_code
_entity_poly.pdbx_strand_id
1 'polypeptide(L)'
;IRQSCGRANEVVIYSYGGRAAELWWEKIKNTAMRSDNVRVVNISYQDSKEVGQLLDRSIKMQVSIEDNDVMISVGEAVVYMDLIEWRGTAD
;
A
#
# COMPACT_ATOMS: atom_id res chain seq x y z
N ILE A 1 -10.22 5.33 9.79
CA ILE A 1 -10.24 6.36 8.72
C ILE A 1 -10.72 7.70 9.26
N ARG A 2 -12.01 7.94 9.51
CA ARG A 2 -12.52 9.27 9.93
C ARG A 2 -11.80 9.90 11.12
N GLN A 3 -11.52 9.11 12.16
CA GLN A 3 -10.77 9.59 13.33
C GLN A 3 -9.34 10.02 12.97
N SER A 4 -8.67 9.26 12.09
CA SER A 4 -7.33 9.58 11.58
C SER A 4 -7.36 10.85 10.73
N CYS A 5 -8.35 10.98 9.83
CA CYS A 5 -8.55 12.15 8.98
C CYS A 5 -8.77 13.44 9.79
N GLY A 6 -9.42 13.36 10.96
CA GLY A 6 -9.59 14.51 11.86
C GLY A 6 -8.38 14.84 12.73
N ARG A 7 -7.27 14.10 12.63
CA ARG A 7 -6.07 14.25 13.48
C ARG A 7 -4.77 14.44 12.72
N ALA A 8 -4.76 14.20 11.41
CA ALA A 8 -3.56 14.25 10.58
C ALA A 8 -3.81 15.10 9.33
N ASN A 9 -2.75 15.73 8.81
CA ASN A 9 -2.82 16.47 7.56
C ASN A 9 -3.01 15.55 6.36
N GLU A 10 -2.42 14.35 6.40
CA GLU A 10 -2.54 13.32 5.38
C GLU A 10 -2.68 11.94 6.05
N VAL A 11 -3.55 11.10 5.49
CA VAL A 11 -3.75 9.72 5.92
C VAL A 11 -3.53 8.79 4.71
N VAL A 12 -2.49 7.98 4.75
CA VAL A 12 -2.24 6.95 3.74
C VAL A 12 -2.61 5.58 4.30
N ILE A 13 -3.42 4.83 3.55
CA ILE A 13 -3.78 3.45 3.87
C ILE A 13 -3.13 2.53 2.84
N TYR A 14 -2.22 1.67 3.30
CA TYR A 14 -1.69 0.57 2.50
C TYR A 14 -2.51 -0.69 2.77
N SER A 15 -3.40 -1.06 1.86
CA SER A 15 -4.15 -2.30 1.93
C SER A 15 -3.39 -3.45 1.26
N TYR A 16 -3.54 -4.65 1.81
CA TYR A 16 -2.98 -5.89 1.26
C TYR A 16 -3.85 -7.08 1.70
N GLY A 17 -3.60 -8.27 1.14
CA GLY A 17 -4.37 -9.48 1.47
C GLY A 17 -5.46 -9.85 0.46
N GLY A 18 -5.37 -9.33 -0.77
CA GLY A 18 -6.20 -9.72 -1.91
C GLY A 18 -7.70 -9.53 -1.66
N ARG A 19 -8.46 -10.63 -1.75
CA ARG A 19 -9.94 -10.63 -1.66
C ARG A 19 -10.48 -9.93 -0.39
N ALA A 20 -9.79 -10.07 0.74
CA ALA A 20 -10.22 -9.43 1.98
C ALA A 20 -10.11 -7.90 1.91
N ALA A 21 -9.03 -7.38 1.29
CA ALA A 21 -8.84 -5.96 1.06
C ALA A 21 -9.87 -5.39 0.07
N GLU A 22 -10.16 -6.11 -1.01
CA GLU A 22 -11.20 -5.71 -1.98
C GLU A 22 -12.57 -5.59 -1.30
N LEU A 23 -12.98 -6.62 -0.53
CA LEU A 23 -14.27 -6.61 0.17
C LEU A 23 -14.34 -5.53 1.25
N TRP A 24 -13.23 -5.24 1.92
CA TRP A 24 -13.14 -4.11 2.83
C TRP A 24 -13.33 -2.79 2.08
N TRP A 25 -12.63 -2.59 0.97
CA TRP A 25 -12.69 -1.36 0.19
C TRP A 25 -14.10 -1.10 -0.36
N GLU A 26 -14.74 -2.12 -0.93
CA GLU A 26 -16.12 -2.00 -1.43
C GLU A 26 -17.11 -1.52 -0.35
N LYS A 27 -16.92 -1.93 0.90
CA LYS A 27 -17.77 -1.51 2.02
C LYS A 27 -17.53 -0.06 2.45
N ILE A 28 -16.29 0.43 2.32
CA ILE A 28 -15.88 1.70 2.93
C ILE A 28 -15.59 2.82 1.94
N LYS A 29 -15.43 2.53 0.64
CA LYS A 29 -15.02 3.50 -0.39
C LYS A 29 -15.88 4.76 -0.41
N ASN A 30 -17.20 4.61 -0.29
CA ASN A 30 -18.14 5.75 -0.27
C ASN A 30 -17.97 6.65 0.97
N THR A 31 -17.53 6.08 2.09
CA THR A 31 -17.26 6.85 3.31
C THR A 31 -15.87 7.47 3.26
N ALA A 32 -14.87 6.74 2.77
CA ALA A 32 -13.53 7.26 2.52
C ALA A 32 -13.55 8.42 1.53
N MET A 33 -14.47 8.38 0.56
CA MET A 33 -14.68 9.46 -0.42
C MET A 33 -15.03 10.83 0.15
N ARG A 34 -15.49 10.90 1.39
CA ARG A 34 -15.89 12.16 2.06
C ARG A 34 -14.74 12.89 2.76
N SER A 35 -13.55 12.31 2.81
CA SER A 35 -12.39 12.92 3.44
C SER A 35 -11.35 13.23 2.39
N ASP A 36 -10.97 14.50 2.25
CA ASP A 36 -10.11 14.94 1.15
C ASP A 36 -8.64 14.59 1.38
N ASN A 37 -8.27 14.25 2.62
CA ASN A 37 -6.91 13.95 3.05
C ASN A 37 -6.61 12.45 3.20
N VAL A 38 -7.36 11.57 2.52
CA VAL A 38 -7.11 10.12 2.58
C VAL A 38 -6.71 9.56 1.22
N ARG A 39 -5.51 8.96 1.18
CA ARG A 39 -4.98 8.17 0.08
C ARG A 39 -5.09 6.68 0.40
N VAL A 40 -5.47 5.87 -0.57
CA VAL A 40 -5.55 4.42 -0.43
C VAL A 40 -4.77 3.75 -1.55
N VAL A 41 -3.73 3.02 -1.15
CA VAL A 41 -2.85 2.27 -2.04
C VAL A 41 -3.02 0.79 -1.70
N ASN A 42 -3.21 -0.03 -2.72
CA ASN A 42 -3.33 -1.46 -2.57
C ASN A 42 -2.09 -2.17 -3.11
N ILE A 43 -1.55 -3.05 -2.28
CA ILE A 43 -0.48 -3.97 -2.65
C ILE A 43 -1.15 -5.31 -3.01
N SER A 44 -0.78 -5.85 -4.17
CA SER A 44 -1.28 -7.14 -4.65
C SER A 44 -0.99 -8.25 -3.61
N TYR A 45 -1.84 -9.29 -3.57
CA TYR A 45 -1.59 -10.44 -2.70
C TYR A 45 -0.27 -11.14 -3.05
N GLN A 46 0.05 -11.19 -4.35
CA GLN A 46 1.27 -11.82 -4.83
C GLN A 46 2.49 -11.01 -4.38
N ASP A 47 2.48 -9.70 -4.63
CA ASP A 47 3.59 -8.80 -4.32
C ASP A 47 3.86 -8.76 -2.81
N SER A 48 2.82 -8.60 -1.99
CA SER A 48 2.96 -8.61 -0.52
C SER A 48 3.50 -9.94 0.02
N LYS A 49 3.15 -11.06 -0.63
CA LYS A 49 3.68 -12.38 -0.28
C LYS A 49 5.15 -12.53 -0.68
N GLU A 50 5.52 -12.09 -1.88
CA GLU A 50 6.90 -12.14 -2.37
C GLU A 50 7.84 -11.31 -1.51
N VAL A 51 7.46 -10.07 -1.19
CA VAL A 51 8.22 -9.23 -0.24
C VAL A 51 8.32 -9.89 1.13
N GLY A 52 7.22 -10.49 1.61
CA GLY A 52 7.21 -11.22 2.87
C GLY A 52 8.17 -12.41 2.93
N GLN A 53 8.46 -13.05 1.79
CA GLN A 53 9.43 -14.15 1.70
C GLN A 53 10.88 -13.68 1.80
N LEU A 54 11.17 -12.40 1.54
CA LEU A 54 12.50 -11.81 1.67
C LEU A 54 12.84 -11.37 3.10
N LEU A 55 11.85 -11.40 4.01
CA LEU A 55 12.02 -10.89 5.38
C LEU A 55 12.83 -11.87 6.24
N ASP A 56 13.87 -11.35 6.89
CA ASP A 56 14.67 -12.04 7.91
C ASP A 56 14.72 -11.18 9.20
N ARG A 57 15.19 -11.76 10.31
CA ARG A 57 15.45 -11.01 11.57
C ARG A 57 16.43 -9.85 11.36
N SER A 58 17.38 -10.00 10.44
CA SER A 58 18.33 -8.95 10.07
C SER A 58 18.40 -8.83 8.55
N ILE A 59 17.76 -7.79 8.01
CA ILE A 59 17.67 -7.56 6.56
C ILE A 59 18.52 -6.36 6.13
N LYS A 60 19.31 -6.53 5.07
CA LYS A 60 19.87 -5.41 4.30
C LYS A 60 19.11 -5.36 2.98
N MET A 61 18.29 -4.34 2.81
CA MET A 61 17.49 -4.15 1.60
C MET A 61 17.87 -2.85 0.91
N GLN A 62 17.82 -2.88 -0.42
CA GLN A 62 17.81 -1.68 -1.26
C GLN A 62 16.42 -1.54 -1.88
N VAL A 63 15.89 -0.32 -1.87
CA VAL A 63 14.59 0.01 -2.47
C VAL A 63 14.80 1.09 -3.52
N SER A 64 14.27 0.86 -4.73
CA SER A 64 14.18 1.86 -5.78
C SER A 64 12.71 2.09 -6.11
N ILE A 65 12.31 3.35 -6.23
CA ILE A 65 10.92 3.76 -6.48
C ILE A 65 10.92 4.67 -7.72
N GLU A 66 10.09 4.33 -8.70
CA GLU A 66 9.86 5.12 -9.91
C GLU A 66 8.35 5.10 -10.17
N ASP A 67 7.70 6.27 -10.08
CA ASP A 67 6.24 6.40 -10.09
C ASP A 67 5.56 5.44 -9.07
N ASN A 68 4.81 4.45 -9.57
CA ASN A 68 4.15 3.41 -8.75
C ASN A 68 4.91 2.08 -8.75
N ASP A 69 6.00 1.97 -9.50
CA ASP A 69 6.85 0.79 -9.53
C ASP A 69 7.86 0.84 -8.39
N VAL A 70 7.92 -0.23 -7.62
CA VAL A 70 8.87 -0.39 -6.52
C VAL A 70 9.68 -1.66 -6.74
N MET A 71 11.00 -1.50 -6.80
CA MET A 71 11.95 -2.60 -6.83
C MET A 71 12.60 -2.76 -5.45
N ILE A 72 12.50 -3.96 -4.88
CA ILE A 72 13.11 -4.33 -3.61
C ILE A 72 14.17 -5.38 -3.87
N SER A 73 15.41 -5.10 -3.46
CA SER A 73 16.53 -6.03 -3.54
C SER A 73 17.03 -6.40 -2.15
N VAL A 74 17.22 -7.70 -1.91
CA VAL A 74 17.75 -8.29 -0.67
C VAL A 74 18.76 -9.37 -1.04
N GLY A 75 20.06 -9.08 -0.90
CA GLY A 75 21.12 -9.98 -1.38
C GLY A 75 21.02 -10.16 -2.90
N GLU A 76 20.83 -11.39 -3.37
CA GLU A 76 20.61 -11.71 -4.79
C GLU A 76 19.13 -11.72 -5.20
N ALA A 77 18.21 -11.66 -4.22
CA ALA A 77 16.78 -11.68 -4.50
C ALA A 77 16.28 -10.28 -4.87
N VAL A 78 15.40 -10.22 -5.87
CA VAL A 78 14.74 -9.00 -6.33
C VAL A 78 13.25 -9.25 -6.47
N VAL A 79 12.43 -8.36 -5.92
CA VAL A 79 10.98 -8.34 -6.08
C VAL A 79 10.60 -7.02 -6.72
N TYR A 80 9.74 -7.10 -7.74
CA TYR A 80 9.09 -5.95 -8.35
C TYR A 80 7.64 -5.93 -7.89
N MET A 81 7.18 -4.78 -7.42
CA MET A 81 5.80 -4.60 -6.99
C MET A 81 5.24 -3.32 -7.58
N ASP A 82 3.95 -3.35 -7.90
CA ASP A 82 3.20 -2.19 -8.39
C ASP A 82 2.24 -1.70 -7.29
N LEU A 83 2.29 -0.40 -7.02
CA LEU A 83 1.42 0.26 -6.06
C LEU A 83 0.12 0.70 -6.74
N ILE A 84 -0.93 -0.10 -6.54
CA ILE A 84 -2.24 0.15 -7.15
C ILE A 84 -2.98 1.22 -6.37
N GLU A 85 -3.14 2.41 -6.94
CA GLU A 85 -3.90 3.46 -6.29
C GLU A 85 -5.43 3.21 -6.41
N TRP A 86 -6.07 2.94 -5.27
CA TRP A 86 -7.54 2.86 -5.18
C TRP A 86 -8.19 4.21 -4.93
N ARG A 87 -7.45 5.14 -4.33
CA ARG A 87 -7.86 6.53 -4.10
C ARG A 87 -6.64 7.42 -3.97
N GLY A 88 -6.52 8.41 -4.85
CA GLY A 88 -5.62 9.55 -4.68
C GLY A 88 -6.21 10.65 -3.81
N THR A 89 -5.35 11.55 -3.34
CA THR A 89 -5.76 12.88 -2.87
C THR A 89 -5.90 13.81 -4.07
N ALA A 90 -6.82 14.77 -4.02
CA ALA A 90 -6.83 15.84 -5.01
C ALA A 90 -5.59 16.70 -4.80
N ASP A 91 -4.86 16.99 -5.88
CA ASP A 91 -3.73 17.93 -5.90
C ASP A 91 -4.16 19.36 -5.54
#